data_AF-A0A9X0U5H2-F1
#
_entry.id   AF-A0A9X0U5H2-F1
#
_cell.length_a   1.000
_cell.length_b   1.000
_cell.length_c   1.000
_cell.angle_alpha   90.00
_cell.angle_beta   90.00
_cell.angle_gamma   90.00
#
_symmetry.space_group_name_H-M   'P 1'
#
loop_
_entity.id
_entity.type
_entity.pdbx_description
1 polymer ?
#
loop_
_entity_poly.entity_id
_entity_poly.type
_entity_poly.pdbx_seq_one_letter_code
_entity_poly.pdbx_strand_id
1 'polypeptide(L)' 'MGFGAAIAHRFGLEGAAVIVNYPLEKSEADEVVADIVASGGRAIALRADVSK' A
#
# COMPACT_ATOMS: atom_id res chain seq x y z
N MET A 1 -6.26 -8.09 1.81
CA MET A 1 -6.20 -7.05 0.76
C MET A 1 -5.80 -7.72 -0.55
N GLY A 2 -6.76 -8.18 -1.36
CA GLY A 2 -6.45 -8.97 -2.58
C GLY A 2 -6.22 -8.16 -3.86
N PHE A 3 -6.99 -7.09 -4.10
CA PHE A 3 -6.87 -6.27 -5.33
C PHE A 3 -6.15 -4.93 -5.10
N GLY A 4 -6.42 -4.26 -3.98
CA GLY A 4 -5.79 -2.97 -3.67
C GLY A 4 -4.27 -3.06 -3.57
N ALA A 5 -3.76 -4.18 -3.04
CA ALA A 5 -2.33 -4.47 -2.95
C ALA A 5 -1.66 -4.58 -4.32
N ALA A 6 -2.27 -5.32 -5.26
CA ALA A 6 -1.72 -5.49 -6.61
C ALA A 6 -1.68 -4.17 -7.39
N ILE A 7 -2.70 -3.33 -7.21
CA ILE A 7 -2.76 -1.99 -7.83
C ILE A 7 -1.71 -1.07 -7.20
N ALA A 8 -1.62 -1.05 -5.87
CA ALA A 8 -0.61 -0.30 -5.14
C ALA A 8 0.82 -0.68 -5.59
N HIS A 9 1.07 -1.97 -5.77
CA HIS A 9 2.36 -2.48 -6.24
C HIS A 9 2.68 -2.00 -7.67
N ARG A 10 1.72 -2.12 -8.61
CA ARG A 10 1.88 -1.67 -9.99
C ARG A 10 2.19 -0.17 -10.06
N PHE A 11 1.42 0.66 -9.37
CA PHE A 11 1.65 2.11 -9.36
C PHE A 11 2.95 2.51 -8.65
N GLY A 12 3.31 1.80 -7.57
CA GLY A 12 4.57 2.01 -6.87
C GLY A 12 5.79 1.77 -7.76
N LEU A 13 5.75 0.70 -8.56
CA LEU A 13 6.77 0.37 -9.57
C LEU A 13 6.87 1.42 -10.68
N GLU A 14 5.76 2.05 -11.05
CA GLU A 14 5.74 3.14 -12.05
C GLU A 14 6.24 4.48 -11.48
N GLY A 15 6.69 4.51 -10.21
CA GLY A 15 7.26 5.69 -9.55
C GLY A 15 6.23 6.58 -8.84
N ALA A 16 4.98 6.14 -8.74
CA ALA A 16 3.95 6.86 -8.01
C ALA A 16 4.21 6.80 -6.49
N ALA A 17 3.75 7.83 -5.77
CA ALA A 17 3.68 7.80 -4.32
C ALA A 17 2.34 7.18 -3.92
N VAL A 18 2.38 6.05 -3.21
CA VAL A 18 1.21 5.23 -2.87
C VAL A 18 0.89 5.30 -1.38
N ILE A 19 -0.38 5.49 -1.03
CA ILE A 19 -0.85 5.36 0.35
C ILE A 19 -1.65 4.07 0.45
N VAL A 20 -1.17 3.13 1.27
CA VAL A 20 -1.85 1.86 1.52
C VAL A 20 -2.77 2.03 2.72
N ASN A 21 -4.07 2.12 2.45
CA ASN A 21 -5.08 2.21 3.50
C ASN A 21 -5.34 0.84 4.14
N TYR A 22 -5.37 0.77 5.46
CA TYR A 22 -5.80 -0.44 6.18
C TYR A 22 -6.82 -0.12 7.29
N PRO A 23 -8.01 -0.75 7.29
CA PRO A 23 -9.03 -0.50 8.33
C PRO A 23 -8.80 -1.32 9.61
N LEU A 24 -8.38 -2.59 9.48
CA LEU A 24 -8.23 -3.53 10.59
C LEU A 24 -6.77 -3.91 10.87
N GLU A 25 -6.10 -4.53 9.90
CA GLU A 25 -4.77 -5.12 10.10
C GLU A 25 -3.68 -4.34 9.38
N LYS A 26 -2.69 -3.86 10.15
CA LYS A 26 -1.54 -3.11 9.63
C LYS A 26 -0.54 -4.01 8.91
N SER A 27 -0.38 -5.26 9.34
CA SER A 27 0.69 -6.16 8.87
C SER A 27 0.64 -6.34 7.35
N GLU A 28 -0.55 -6.57 6.80
CA GLU A 28 -0.72 -6.77 5.35
C GLU A 28 -0.42 -5.48 4.56
N ALA A 29 -0.69 -4.30 5.13
CA ALA A 29 -0.33 -3.04 4.49
C ALA A 29 1.18 -2.75 4.57
N ASP A 30 1.83 -3.17 5.66
CA ASP A 30 3.27 -3.03 5.84
C ASP A 30 4.04 -3.88 4.82
N GLU A 31 3.58 -5.11 4.55
CA GLU A 31 4.14 -5.98 3.51
C GLU A 31 4.06 -5.31 2.11
N VAL A 32 2.92 -4.72 1.76
CA VAL A 32 2.75 -4.02 0.48
C VAL A 32 3.66 -2.78 0.39
N VAL A 33 3.79 -2.03 1.48
CA VAL A 33 4.70 -0.88 1.53
C VAL A 33 6.16 -1.33 1.37
N ALA A 34 6.56 -2.40 2.06
CA ALA A 34 7.90 -2.95 1.97
C ALA A 34 8.24 -3.39 0.54
N ASP A 35 7.30 -4.06 -0.14
CA ASP A 35 7.45 -4.52 -1.53
C ASP A 35 7.60 -3.35 -2.52
N ILE A 36 6.79 -2.30 -2.35
CA ILE A 36 6.88 -1.08 -3.17
C ILE A 36 8.21 -0.35 -2.94
N VAL A 37 8.64 -0.21 -1.68
CA VAL A 37 9.89 0.47 -1.33
C VAL A 37 11.10 -0.35 -1.81
N ALA A 38 11.08 -1.67 -1.67
CA ALA A 38 12.12 -2.57 -2.19
C ALA A 38 12.26 -2.46 -3.71
N SER A 39 11.15 -2.23 -4.40
CA SER A 39 11.10 -1.98 -5.84
C SER A 39 11.56 -0.58 -6.26
N GLY A 40 11.99 0.27 -5.34
CA GLY A 40 12.44 1.64 -5.60
C GLY A 40 11.32 2.68 -5.68
N GLY A 41 10.08 2.29 -5.37
CA GLY A 41 8.92 3.17 -5.29
C GLY A 41 8.80 3.87 -3.93
N ARG A 42 7.74 4.67 -3.76
CA ARG A 42 7.44 5.35 -2.49
C ARG A 42 6.07 4.94 -2.00
N ALA A 43 5.99 4.34 -0.82
CA ALA A 43 4.73 3.98 -0.20
C ALA A 43 4.70 4.26 1.31
N ILE A 44 3.50 4.52 1.83
CA ILE A 44 3.23 4.65 3.27
C ILE A 44 1.94 3.90 3.64
N ALA A 45 1.91 3.26 4.80
CA ALA A 45 0.72 2.62 5.33
C ALA A 45 -0.03 3.61 6.25
N LEU A 46 -1.30 3.87 5.96
CA LEU A 46 -2.14 4.76 6.76
C LEU A 46 -3.41 4.02 7.21
N ARG A 47 -3.75 4.16 8.49
CA ARG A 47 -5.03 3.69 9.00
C ARG A 47 -6.11 4.74 8.74
N ALA A 48 -7.01 4.50 7.80
CA ALA A 48 -8.22 5.28 7.64
C ALA A 48 -9.44 4.37 7.49
N ASP A 49 -10.51 4.73 8.20
CA ASP A 49 -11.82 4.12 8.08
C ASP A 49 -12.63 4.93 7.07
N VAL A 50 -12.95 4.32 5.92
CA VAL A 50 -13.68 4.96 4.81
C VAL A 50 -15.13 4.47 4.70
N SER A 51 -15.65 3.85 5.78
CA SER A 51 -17.01 3.30 5.85
C SER A 51 -18.06 4.32 6.30
N LYS A 52 -17.70 5.60 6.43
CA LYS A 52 -18.58 6.70 6.81
C LYS A 52 -18.46 7.87 5.84
#